data_AF-A0AAW6XJH7-F1
#
_entry.id   AF-A0AAW6XJH7-F1
#
_cell.length_a   1.000
_cell.length_b   1.000
_cell.length_c   1.000
_cell.angle_alpha   90.00
_cell.angle_beta   90.00
_cell.angle_gamma   90.00
#
_symmetry.space_group_name_H-M   'P 1'
#
loop_
_entity.id
_entity.type
_entity.pdbx_description
1 polymer ?
#
loop_
_entity_poly.entity_id
_entity_poly.type
_entity_poly.pdbx_seq_one_letter_code
_entity_poly.pdbx_strand_id
1 'polypeptide(L)'
;MDDPITSLDAENSYEIVEMINELIRQIQSISGDIQLFIFTNSSRAFHDIGYFDPKQKIVGRWTISKNENGMSKVTHIENNNFLNRSDYYKQIFQEVARFAFLSRNKVEELNNGLFYCNKTRILIESHAFSNYNITNATSADKNFSSLIHVYNIPDKQKDLFRKDLDIINSNSHGFSNIDNTILEDEYDNISIQKAIRDIIGILNCKDSDHVECMLGSILDRNKRNILKNWSQNWTN
;
A
#
# COMPACT_ATOMS: atom_id res chain seq x y z
N MET A 1 -6.47 -14.41 14.85
CA MET A 1 -5.32 -13.52 15.13
C MET A 1 -5.49 -12.28 14.28
N ASP A 2 -5.49 -11.10 14.88
CA ASP A 2 -5.65 -9.84 14.14
C ASP A 2 -4.33 -9.07 14.17
N ASP A 3 -3.79 -8.85 12.98
CA ASP A 3 -2.55 -8.14 12.67
C ASP A 3 -1.32 -8.52 13.54
N PRO A 4 -0.94 -9.81 13.55
CA PRO A 4 -0.06 -10.38 14.57
C PRO A 4 1.40 -9.92 14.53
N ILE A 5 1.82 -9.19 13.50
CA ILE A 5 3.21 -8.72 13.33
C ILE A 5 3.34 -7.19 13.43
N THR A 6 2.26 -6.48 13.76
CA THR A 6 2.26 -5.03 13.73
C THR A 6 3.15 -4.45 14.82
N SER A 7 3.89 -3.40 14.46
CA SER A 7 4.87 -2.71 15.31
C SER A 7 6.12 -3.52 15.67
N LEU A 8 6.37 -4.66 15.02
CA LEU A 8 7.63 -5.39 15.12
C LEU A 8 8.65 -4.92 14.08
N ASP A 9 9.94 -5.01 14.40
CA ASP A 9 11.00 -4.87 13.41
C ASP A 9 11.05 -6.09 12.47
N ALA A 10 11.90 -6.04 11.44
CA ALA A 10 11.94 -7.04 10.39
C ALA A 10 12.39 -8.44 10.86
N GLU A 11 13.24 -8.51 11.88
CA GLU A 11 13.74 -9.77 12.45
C GLU A 11 12.67 -10.42 13.33
N ASN A 12 12.11 -9.65 14.27
CA ASN A 12 11.01 -10.09 15.12
C ASN A 12 9.76 -10.47 14.31
N SER A 13 9.48 -9.74 13.23
CA SER A 13 8.39 -10.08 12.31
C SER A 13 8.61 -11.43 11.63
N TYR A 14 9.85 -11.76 11.26
CA TYR A 14 10.17 -13.05 10.63
C TYR A 14 9.97 -14.21 11.60
N GLU A 15 10.48 -14.08 12.82
CA GLU A 15 10.32 -15.11 13.86
C GLU A 15 8.84 -15.39 14.16
N ILE A 16 8.02 -14.34 14.33
CA ILE A 16 6.58 -14.50 14.56
C ILE A 16 5.88 -15.16 13.37
N VAL A 17 6.26 -14.83 12.13
CA VAL A 17 5.70 -15.50 10.94
C VAL A 17 6.05 -16.98 10.93
N GLU A 18 7.28 -17.37 11.28
CA GLU A 18 7.66 -18.78 11.40
C GLU A 18 6.89 -19.48 12.52
N MET A 19 6.73 -18.86 13.69
CA MET A 19 5.90 -19.41 14.77
C MET A 19 4.44 -19.61 14.35
N ILE A 20 3.86 -18.67 13.59
CA ILE A 20 2.52 -18.80 13.04
C ILE A 20 2.45 -19.96 12.04
N ASN A 21 3.46 -20.13 11.19
CA ASN A 21 3.53 -21.23 10.25
C ASN A 21 3.63 -22.59 10.94
N GLU A 22 4.42 -22.69 12.02
CA GLU A 22 4.46 -23.87 12.87
C GLU A 22 3.11 -24.14 13.53
N LEU A 23 2.44 -23.10 14.06
CA LEU A 23 1.09 -23.22 14.63
C LEU A 23 0.10 -23.77 13.60
N ILE A 24 0.11 -23.28 12.36
CA ILE A 24 -0.76 -23.79 11.29
C ILE A 24 -0.53 -25.30 11.09
N ARG A 25 0.73 -25.75 11.04
CA ARG A 25 1.06 -27.18 10.88
C ARG A 25 0.64 -28.01 12.10
N GLN A 26 0.78 -27.48 13.30
CA GLN A 26 0.32 -28.14 14.52
C GLN A 26 -1.20 -28.31 14.50
N ILE A 27 -1.94 -27.26 14.15
CA ILE A 27 -3.41 -27.32 14.01
C ILE A 27 -3.82 -28.39 13.01
N GLN A 28 -3.12 -28.51 11.88
CA GLN A 28 -3.38 -29.57 10.88
C GLN A 28 -3.17 -30.99 11.42
N SER A 29 -2.27 -31.17 12.39
CA SER A 29 -1.96 -32.48 12.96
C SER A 29 -2.95 -32.92 14.04
N ILE A 30 -3.79 -32.00 14.54
CA ILE A 30 -4.79 -32.29 15.56
C ILE A 30 -6.04 -32.87 14.89
N SER A 31 -6.51 -34.01 15.39
CA SER A 31 -7.81 -34.57 14.97
C SER A 31 -8.94 -33.73 15.57
N GLY A 32 -9.58 -32.88 14.75
CA GLY A 32 -10.73 -32.06 15.12
C GLY A 32 -10.98 -30.91 14.13
N ASP A 33 -12.12 -30.23 14.26
CA ASP A 33 -12.52 -29.12 13.39
C ASP A 33 -12.02 -27.77 13.92
N ILE A 34 -10.70 -27.57 13.96
CA ILE A 34 -10.10 -26.30 14.35
C ILE A 34 -9.89 -25.42 13.12
N GLN A 35 -10.45 -24.20 13.15
CA GLN A 35 -10.26 -23.20 12.11
C GLN A 35 -9.44 -22.02 12.66
N LEU A 36 -8.35 -21.67 11.96
CA LEU A 36 -7.52 -20.51 12.29
C LEU A 36 -7.76 -19.41 11.26
N PHE A 37 -8.24 -18.26 11.72
CA PHE A 37 -8.35 -17.04 10.92
C PHE A 37 -7.23 -16.08 11.32
N ILE A 38 -6.48 -15.63 10.32
CA ILE A 38 -5.40 -14.65 10.48
C ILE A 38 -5.74 -13.45 9.60
N PHE A 39 -5.82 -12.29 10.21
CA PHE A 39 -6.01 -11.02 9.54
C PHE A 39 -4.70 -10.25 9.59
N THR A 40 -4.32 -9.61 8.50
CA THR A 40 -3.15 -8.74 8.46
C THR A 40 -3.34 -7.68 7.39
N ASN A 41 -2.80 -6.49 7.63
CA ASN A 41 -2.67 -5.44 6.61
C ASN A 41 -1.29 -5.47 5.92
N SER A 42 -0.36 -6.30 6.41
CA SER A 42 0.98 -6.42 5.86
C SER A 42 0.99 -7.34 4.64
N SER A 43 1.32 -6.77 3.49
CA SER A 43 1.53 -7.54 2.26
C SER A 43 2.57 -8.65 2.47
N ARG A 44 3.64 -8.39 3.23
CA ARG A 44 4.66 -9.40 3.53
C ARG A 44 4.09 -10.56 4.32
N ALA A 45 3.44 -10.29 5.46
CA ALA A 45 2.84 -11.36 6.28
C ALA A 45 1.77 -12.13 5.51
N PHE A 46 0.96 -11.46 4.70
CA PHE A 46 -0.04 -12.11 3.85
C PHE A 46 0.57 -13.18 2.93
N HIS A 47 1.77 -12.92 2.40
CA HIS A 47 2.46 -13.84 1.50
C HIS A 47 3.42 -14.82 2.19
N ASP A 48 3.94 -14.48 3.37
CA ASP A 48 4.87 -15.34 4.11
C ASP A 48 4.12 -16.29 5.07
N ILE A 49 2.91 -15.94 5.52
CA ILE A 49 2.05 -16.86 6.28
C ILE A 49 1.47 -17.92 5.35
N GLY A 50 1.64 -19.18 5.73
CA GLY A 50 1.26 -20.37 4.96
C GLY A 50 2.12 -20.59 3.70
N TYR A 51 3.35 -20.08 3.64
CA TYR A 51 4.21 -20.18 2.44
C TYR A 51 4.44 -21.62 1.97
N PHE A 52 4.39 -22.58 2.90
CA PHE A 52 4.57 -24.01 2.64
C PHE A 52 3.38 -24.67 1.92
N ASP A 53 2.26 -23.97 1.78
CA ASP A 53 1.08 -24.44 1.05
C ASP A 53 0.75 -23.51 -0.16
N PRO A 54 1.62 -23.49 -1.18
CA PRO A 54 1.45 -22.61 -2.35
C PRO A 54 0.24 -22.97 -3.22
N LYS A 55 -0.28 -24.20 -3.08
CA LYS A 55 -1.48 -24.67 -3.79
C LYS A 55 -2.77 -24.44 -2.98
N GLN A 56 -2.67 -23.80 -1.82
CA GLN A 56 -3.79 -23.44 -0.96
C GLN A 56 -4.73 -24.63 -0.66
N LYS A 57 -4.14 -25.81 -0.48
CA LYS A 57 -4.93 -27.01 -0.16
C LYS A 57 -5.47 -26.97 1.26
N ILE A 58 -4.82 -26.21 2.12
CA ILE A 58 -5.10 -26.12 3.55
C ILE A 58 -5.31 -24.67 3.97
N VAL A 59 -4.48 -23.76 3.46
CA VAL A 59 -4.57 -22.32 3.76
C VAL A 59 -5.22 -21.61 2.59
N GLY A 60 -6.52 -21.32 2.72
CA GLY A 60 -7.22 -20.42 1.80
C GLY A 60 -6.86 -18.96 2.08
N ARG A 61 -6.92 -18.11 1.04
CA ARG A 61 -6.58 -16.69 1.15
C ARG A 61 -7.64 -15.79 0.54
N TRP A 62 -7.90 -14.70 1.25
CA TRP A 62 -8.88 -13.70 0.85
C TRP A 62 -8.32 -12.30 1.05
N THR A 63 -8.64 -11.40 0.13
CA THR A 63 -8.43 -9.97 0.31
C THR A 63 -9.76 -9.30 0.59
N ILE A 64 -9.76 -8.38 1.55
CA ILE A 64 -10.90 -7.51 1.82
C ILE A 64 -10.54 -6.12 1.30
N SER A 65 -11.30 -5.64 0.33
CA SER A 65 -11.12 -4.31 -0.26
C SER A 65 -12.42 -3.54 -0.20
N LYS A 66 -12.38 -2.24 0.00
CA LYS A 66 -13.53 -1.38 -0.29
C LYS A 66 -13.63 -1.16 -1.80
N ASN A 67 -14.83 -1.03 -2.33
CA ASN A 67 -15.01 -0.54 -3.69
C ASN A 67 -15.13 0.99 -3.68
N GLU A 68 -15.31 1.56 -4.87
CA GLU A 68 -15.47 3.00 -5.07
C GLU A 68 -16.66 3.60 -4.30
N ASN A 69 -17.64 2.78 -3.90
CA ASN A 69 -18.79 3.21 -3.11
C ASN A 69 -18.59 2.99 -1.59
N GLY A 70 -17.36 2.70 -1.14
CA GLY A 70 -17.04 2.45 0.27
C GLY A 70 -17.51 1.08 0.81
N MET A 71 -18.12 0.25 -0.03
CA MET A 71 -18.65 -1.07 0.34
C MET A 71 -17.52 -2.10 0.38
N SER A 72 -17.48 -2.89 1.44
CA SER A 72 -16.51 -3.99 1.57
C SER A 72 -16.82 -5.13 0.61
N LYS A 73 -15.79 -5.62 -0.08
CA LYS A 73 -15.82 -6.80 -0.94
C LYS A 73 -14.74 -7.77 -0.49
N VAL A 74 -15.15 -9.01 -0.23
CA VAL A 74 -14.23 -10.12 0.06
C VAL A 74 -13.99 -10.87 -1.24
N THR A 75 -12.73 -11.08 -1.61
CA THR A 75 -12.35 -11.76 -2.84
C THR A 75 -11.38 -12.88 -2.51
N HIS A 76 -11.69 -14.10 -2.93
CA HIS A 76 -10.78 -15.24 -2.84
C HIS A 76 -9.60 -15.06 -3.80
N ILE A 77 -8.39 -15.38 -3.35
CA ILE A 77 -7.19 -15.32 -4.17
C ILE A 77 -6.88 -16.71 -4.70
N GLU A 78 -6.94 -16.87 -6.02
CA GLU A 78 -6.56 -18.11 -6.70
C GLU A 78 -5.05 -18.37 -6.61
N ASN A 79 -4.66 -19.65 -6.68
CA ASN A 79 -3.27 -20.11 -6.49
C ASN A 79 -2.22 -19.39 -7.35
N ASN A 80 -2.55 -19.13 -8.62
CA ASN A 80 -1.63 -18.48 -9.55
C ASN A 80 -1.42 -16.99 -9.22
N ASN A 81 -2.37 -16.36 -8.53
CA ASN A 81 -2.30 -14.95 -8.16
C ASN A 81 -1.56 -14.74 -6.84
N PHE A 82 -1.61 -15.72 -5.92
CA PHE A 82 -0.90 -15.66 -4.63
C PHE A 82 0.64 -15.58 -4.79
N LEU A 83 1.21 -16.35 -5.70
CA LEU A 83 2.65 -16.35 -5.93
C LEU A 83 3.15 -15.10 -6.68
N ASN A 84 2.22 -14.30 -7.22
CA ASN A 84 2.54 -13.20 -8.12
C ASN A 84 2.57 -11.86 -7.37
N ARG A 85 3.49 -11.77 -6.40
CA ARG A 85 3.70 -10.58 -5.55
C ARG A 85 3.93 -9.32 -6.38
N SER A 86 4.60 -9.45 -7.54
CA SER A 86 4.83 -8.37 -8.50
C SER A 86 3.55 -7.87 -9.16
N ASP A 87 2.64 -8.76 -9.54
CA ASP A 87 1.40 -8.35 -10.21
C ASP A 87 0.42 -7.68 -9.25
N TYR A 88 0.42 -8.07 -7.97
CA TYR A 88 -0.37 -7.37 -6.96
C TYR A 88 0.11 -5.94 -6.72
N TYR A 89 1.42 -5.75 -6.53
CA TYR A 89 2.01 -4.41 -6.42
C TYR A 89 1.74 -3.57 -7.67
N LYS A 90 1.93 -4.17 -8.85
CA LYS A 90 1.63 -3.53 -10.15
C LYS A 90 0.16 -3.14 -10.26
N GLN A 91 -0.76 -4.00 -9.87
CA GLN A 91 -2.20 -3.71 -9.89
C GLN A 91 -2.54 -2.52 -8.99
N ILE A 92 -2.03 -2.49 -7.75
CA ILE A 92 -2.22 -1.35 -6.84
C ILE A 92 -1.65 -0.08 -7.45
N PHE A 93 -0.44 -0.17 -8.04
CA PHE A 93 0.21 0.97 -8.68
C PHE A 93 -0.67 1.53 -9.80
N GLN A 94 -1.23 0.65 -10.64
CA GLN A 94 -2.11 1.01 -11.74
C GLN A 94 -3.43 1.65 -11.27
N GLU A 95 -4.03 1.15 -10.20
CA GLU A 95 -5.25 1.71 -9.61
C GLU A 95 -5.02 3.13 -9.06
N VAL A 96 -3.94 3.31 -8.30
CA VAL A 96 -3.53 4.62 -7.77
C VAL A 96 -3.20 5.59 -8.91
N ALA A 97 -2.46 5.12 -9.92
CA ALA A 97 -2.09 5.95 -11.06
C ALA A 97 -3.32 6.38 -11.88
N ARG A 98 -4.31 5.51 -12.09
CA ARG A 98 -5.55 5.89 -12.80
C ARG A 98 -6.24 7.05 -12.12
N PHE A 99 -6.34 7.03 -10.79
CA PHE A 99 -6.85 8.15 -10.01
C PHE A 99 -5.96 9.40 -10.14
N ALA A 100 -4.64 9.26 -10.02
CA ALA A 100 -3.69 10.36 -10.16
C ALA A 100 -3.76 11.05 -11.53
N PHE A 101 -4.11 10.32 -12.59
CA PHE A 101 -4.26 10.84 -13.95
C PHE A 101 -5.65 11.39 -14.29
N LEU A 102 -6.63 11.32 -13.38
CA LEU A 102 -7.93 11.96 -13.60
C LEU A 102 -7.79 13.48 -13.71
N SER A 103 -8.61 14.06 -14.59
CA SER A 103 -8.75 15.53 -14.69
C SER A 103 -9.40 16.09 -13.42
N ARG A 104 -9.09 17.35 -13.11
CA ARG A 104 -9.59 18.04 -11.91
C ARG A 104 -11.11 17.88 -11.70
N ASN A 105 -11.90 18.19 -12.73
CA ASN A 105 -13.37 18.09 -12.65
C ASN A 105 -13.84 16.68 -12.27
N LYS A 106 -13.20 15.63 -12.81
CA LYS A 106 -13.56 14.24 -12.48
C LYS A 106 -13.21 13.86 -11.05
N VAL A 107 -12.20 14.50 -10.47
CA VAL A 107 -11.77 14.25 -9.09
C VAL A 107 -12.68 14.96 -8.10
N GLU A 108 -13.11 16.17 -8.45
CA GLU A 108 -14.10 16.93 -7.68
C GLU A 108 -15.47 16.23 -7.63
N GLU A 109 -15.82 15.45 -8.67
CA GLU A 109 -17.05 14.65 -8.72
C GLU A 109 -17.00 13.32 -7.93
N LEU A 110 -15.82 12.90 -7.48
CA LEU A 110 -15.67 11.66 -6.70
C LEU A 110 -16.04 11.90 -5.23
N ASN A 111 -16.48 10.85 -4.54
CA ASN A 111 -16.73 10.87 -3.09
C ASN A 111 -15.83 9.90 -2.32
N ASN A 112 -14.72 9.47 -2.92
CA ASN A 112 -13.96 8.31 -2.44
C ASN A 112 -12.43 8.45 -2.53
N GLY A 113 -11.87 9.67 -2.53
CA GLY A 113 -10.41 9.88 -2.59
C GLY A 113 -9.63 9.07 -1.54
N LEU A 114 -10.23 8.90 -0.35
CA LEU A 114 -9.71 8.08 0.76
C LEU A 114 -9.38 6.63 0.37
N PHE A 115 -10.12 6.06 -0.59
CA PHE A 115 -9.85 4.72 -1.10
C PHE A 115 -8.43 4.59 -1.66
N TYR A 116 -7.92 5.66 -2.26
CA TYR A 116 -6.60 5.69 -2.90
C TYR A 116 -5.47 6.01 -1.91
N CYS A 117 -5.75 6.60 -0.73
CA CYS A 117 -4.74 6.81 0.32
C CYS A 117 -4.18 5.47 0.82
N ASN A 118 -5.05 4.53 1.18
CA ASN A 118 -4.66 3.19 1.64
C ASN A 118 -3.77 2.46 0.63
N LYS A 119 -4.13 2.53 -0.66
CA LYS A 119 -3.36 1.92 -1.74
C LYS A 119 -2.00 2.58 -1.90
N THR A 120 -1.95 3.91 -1.81
CA THR A 120 -0.70 4.67 -1.92
C THR A 120 0.24 4.38 -0.75
N ARG A 121 -0.30 4.22 0.47
CA ARG A 121 0.46 3.75 1.63
C ARG A 121 1.13 2.41 1.35
N ILE A 122 0.38 1.43 0.84
CA ILE A 122 0.93 0.12 0.46
C ILE A 122 2.08 0.28 -0.55
N LEU A 123 1.94 1.19 -1.54
CA LEU A 123 2.98 1.41 -2.54
C LEU A 123 4.29 1.92 -1.92
N ILE A 124 4.22 2.98 -1.12
CA ILE A 124 5.42 3.58 -0.54
C ILE A 124 6.04 2.70 0.54
N GLU A 125 5.24 2.02 1.36
CA GLU A 125 5.74 1.09 2.38
C GLU A 125 6.39 -0.14 1.73
N SER A 126 5.75 -0.73 0.71
CA SER A 126 6.33 -1.88 0.01
C SER A 126 7.63 -1.52 -0.71
N HIS A 127 7.68 -0.34 -1.33
CA HIS A 127 8.89 0.14 -2.00
C HIS A 127 10.01 0.46 -1.01
N ALA A 128 9.70 1.17 0.08
CA ALA A 128 10.69 1.53 1.11
C ALA A 128 11.25 0.28 1.82
N PHE A 129 10.39 -0.69 2.11
CA PHE A 129 10.81 -1.95 2.73
C PHE A 129 11.67 -2.79 1.78
N SER A 130 11.20 -3.04 0.55
CA SER A 130 11.87 -3.97 -0.37
C SER A 130 13.24 -3.46 -0.85
N ASN A 131 13.42 -2.14 -0.96
CA ASN A 131 14.67 -1.55 -1.47
C ASN A 131 15.60 -1.04 -0.36
N TYR A 132 15.06 -0.70 0.82
CA TYR A 132 15.83 -0.03 1.88
C TYR A 132 15.60 -0.59 3.29
N ASN A 133 14.80 -1.64 3.44
CA ASN A 133 14.45 -2.27 4.72
C ASN A 133 13.83 -1.30 5.74
N ILE A 134 13.11 -0.27 5.28
CA ILE A 134 12.41 0.68 6.15
C ILE A 134 10.97 0.17 6.38
N THR A 135 10.66 -0.25 7.60
CA THR A 135 9.31 -0.65 8.01
C THR A 135 8.48 0.59 8.40
N ASN A 136 7.15 0.53 8.27
CA ASN A 136 6.25 1.63 8.64
C ASN A 136 6.65 2.99 8.03
N ALA A 137 6.88 3.02 6.71
CA ALA A 137 7.39 4.19 6.01
C ALA A 137 6.45 5.42 6.11
N THR A 138 5.13 5.24 6.23
CA THR A 138 4.23 6.39 6.41
C THR A 138 4.13 6.88 7.85
N SER A 139 4.83 6.26 8.81
CA SER A 139 4.91 6.75 10.19
C SER A 139 5.85 7.96 10.29
N ALA A 140 5.26 9.15 10.33
CA ALA A 140 5.91 10.45 10.12
C ALA A 140 7.04 10.83 11.09
N ASP A 141 7.12 10.23 12.27
CA ASP A 141 8.10 10.66 13.28
C ASP A 141 9.36 9.81 13.35
N LYS A 142 9.26 8.49 13.12
CA LYS A 142 10.40 7.57 13.34
C LYS A 142 11.28 7.42 12.10
N ASN A 143 10.68 7.38 10.91
CA ASN A 143 11.38 6.99 9.69
C ASN A 143 11.58 8.14 8.69
N PHE A 144 11.03 9.32 8.98
CA PHE A 144 11.01 10.43 8.05
C PHE A 144 12.41 10.89 7.61
N SER A 145 13.36 10.96 8.54
CA SER A 145 14.77 11.27 8.21
C SER A 145 15.38 10.24 7.25
N SER A 146 15.11 8.95 7.47
CA SER A 146 15.57 7.87 6.59
C SER A 146 14.93 7.98 5.21
N LEU A 147 13.64 8.30 5.14
CA LEU A 147 12.90 8.47 3.88
C LEU A 147 13.42 9.67 3.08
N ILE A 148 13.62 10.82 3.71
CA ILE A 148 14.26 11.98 3.09
C ILE A 148 15.59 11.57 2.44
N HIS A 149 16.40 10.81 3.18
CA HIS A 149 17.71 10.39 2.72
C HIS A 149 17.60 9.42 1.53
N VAL A 150 16.90 8.30 1.67
CA VAL A 150 16.82 7.28 0.60
C VAL A 150 16.07 7.77 -0.62
N TYR A 151 15.12 8.70 -0.46
CA TYR A 151 14.39 9.33 -1.56
C TYR A 151 15.05 10.62 -2.08
N ASN A 152 16.24 11.02 -1.57
CA ASN A 152 16.94 12.26 -1.95
C ASN A 152 16.01 13.49 -2.00
N ILE A 153 15.13 13.63 -1.00
CA ILE A 153 14.14 14.71 -0.98
C ILE A 153 14.87 16.07 -0.81
N PRO A 154 14.66 17.04 -1.72
CA PRO A 154 15.27 18.36 -1.61
C PRO A 154 14.90 19.06 -0.29
N ASP A 155 15.84 19.79 0.31
CA ASP A 155 15.63 20.47 1.60
C ASP A 155 14.38 21.36 1.59
N LYS A 156 14.17 22.11 0.51
CA LYS A 156 13.02 23.01 0.29
C LYS A 156 11.66 22.31 0.22
N GLN A 157 11.63 20.98 0.13
CA GLN A 157 10.43 20.17 -0.06
C GLN A 157 10.15 19.19 1.07
N LYS A 158 11.01 19.14 2.09
CA LYS A 158 10.82 18.26 3.24
C LYS A 158 9.45 18.47 3.89
N ASP A 159 9.04 19.72 4.10
CA ASP A 159 7.75 20.02 4.72
C ASP A 159 6.56 19.60 3.85
N LEU A 160 6.68 19.73 2.52
CA LEU A 160 5.67 19.25 1.58
C LEU A 160 5.58 17.73 1.61
N PHE A 161 6.72 17.03 1.57
CA PHE A 161 6.76 15.57 1.63
C PHE A 161 6.16 15.04 2.93
N ARG A 162 6.46 15.70 4.06
CA ARG A 162 5.83 15.37 5.36
C ARG A 162 4.32 15.50 5.26
N LYS A 163 3.83 16.63 4.76
CA LYS A 163 2.40 16.86 4.59
C LYS A 163 1.74 15.80 3.70
N ASP A 164 2.39 15.41 2.60
CA ASP A 164 1.85 14.38 1.71
C ASP A 164 1.79 13.02 2.41
N LEU A 165 2.81 12.65 3.19
CA LEU A 165 2.78 11.44 4.01
C LEU A 165 1.68 11.49 5.07
N ASP A 166 1.46 12.63 5.72
CA ASP A 166 0.38 12.81 6.69
C ASP A 166 -1.00 12.64 6.04
N ILE A 167 -1.23 13.22 4.85
CA ILE A 167 -2.46 13.03 4.07
C ILE A 167 -2.69 11.54 3.77
N ILE A 168 -1.64 10.81 3.38
CA ILE A 168 -1.73 9.38 3.08
C ILE A 168 -1.96 8.56 4.36
N ASN A 169 -1.32 8.93 5.48
CA ASN A 169 -1.33 8.18 6.73
C ASN A 169 -2.62 8.39 7.54
N SER A 170 -3.08 9.63 7.74
CA SER A 170 -4.29 9.97 8.51
C SER A 170 -5.53 9.28 7.94
N ASN A 171 -5.55 9.07 6.62
CA ASN A 171 -6.66 8.44 5.91
C ASN A 171 -6.52 6.92 5.73
N SER A 172 -5.51 6.32 6.36
CA SER A 172 -5.25 4.88 6.31
C SER A 172 -5.61 4.13 7.59
N HIS A 173 -5.87 4.84 8.69
CA HIS A 173 -6.32 4.29 9.97
C HIS A 173 -7.69 4.87 10.34
N GLY A 174 -8.77 4.39 9.70
CA GLY A 174 -10.10 4.89 10.03
C GLY A 174 -11.22 4.42 9.10
N PHE A 175 -11.49 3.11 9.08
CA PHE A 175 -12.77 2.61 8.56
C PHE A 175 -13.48 1.71 9.59
N SER A 176 -13.25 1.95 10.87
CA SER A 176 -14.10 1.44 11.95
C SER A 176 -15.35 2.31 12.06
N ASN A 177 -16.39 1.99 11.29
CA ASN A 177 -17.84 2.26 11.47
C ASN A 177 -18.38 3.34 12.43
N ILE A 178 -17.69 4.46 12.67
CA ILE A 178 -18.21 5.60 13.42
C ILE A 178 -17.89 6.86 12.61
N ASP A 179 -18.96 7.46 12.11
CA ASP A 179 -19.04 8.80 11.54
C ASP A 179 -18.38 9.07 10.18
N ASN A 180 -19.07 8.64 9.12
CA ASN A 180 -18.98 9.29 7.79
C ASN A 180 -19.21 10.82 7.87
N THR A 181 -19.80 11.33 8.96
CA THR A 181 -20.06 12.76 9.20
C THR A 181 -18.92 13.51 9.89
N ILE A 182 -17.87 12.85 10.40
CA ILE A 182 -16.78 13.52 11.14
C ILE A 182 -15.44 13.44 10.40
N LEU A 183 -15.24 12.45 9.51
CA LEU A 183 -14.00 12.29 8.72
C LEU A 183 -14.06 12.93 7.32
N GLU A 184 -15.20 13.51 6.91
CA GLU A 184 -15.33 14.26 5.64
C GLU A 184 -14.51 15.57 5.62
N ASP A 185 -13.87 15.96 6.74
CA ASP A 185 -13.36 17.33 6.93
C ASP A 185 -11.83 17.53 6.86
N GLU A 186 -10.96 16.51 6.75
CA GLU A 186 -9.51 16.78 6.77
C GLU A 186 -8.87 17.07 5.40
N TYR A 187 -9.20 16.32 4.34
CA TYR A 187 -8.60 16.54 3.02
C TYR A 187 -9.55 16.23 1.87
N ASP A 188 -9.76 17.21 0.99
CA ASP A 188 -10.54 17.04 -0.23
C ASP A 188 -9.81 16.15 -1.27
N ASN A 189 -10.56 15.60 -2.24
CA ASN A 189 -9.99 14.69 -3.24
C ASN A 189 -8.86 15.31 -4.08
N ILE A 190 -8.83 16.63 -4.26
CA ILE A 190 -7.75 17.30 -5.00
C ILE A 190 -6.48 17.31 -4.16
N SER A 191 -6.58 17.58 -2.85
CA SER A 191 -5.46 17.47 -1.92
C SER A 191 -4.91 16.05 -1.87
N ILE A 192 -5.78 15.04 -1.81
CA ILE A 192 -5.38 13.62 -1.87
C ILE A 192 -4.71 13.29 -3.20
N GLN A 193 -5.31 13.69 -4.33
CA GLN A 193 -4.73 13.43 -5.65
C GLN A 193 -3.35 14.08 -5.80
N LYS A 194 -3.17 15.29 -5.25
CA LYS A 194 -1.89 15.97 -5.28
C LYS A 194 -0.83 15.19 -4.49
N ALA A 195 -1.12 14.80 -3.25
CA ALA A 195 -0.20 14.00 -2.45
C ALA A 195 0.19 12.69 -3.17
N ILE A 196 -0.78 12.01 -3.79
CA ILE A 196 -0.52 10.79 -4.58
C ILE A 196 0.40 11.07 -5.77
N ARG A 197 0.18 12.16 -6.52
CA ARG A 197 1.04 12.55 -7.64
C ARG A 197 2.47 12.82 -7.18
N ASP A 198 2.60 13.46 -6.03
CA ASP A 198 3.88 13.78 -5.42
C ASP A 198 4.62 12.49 -5.00
N ILE A 199 3.94 11.54 -4.36
CA ILE A 199 4.53 10.21 -4.07
C ILE A 199 4.96 9.48 -5.35
N ILE A 200 4.12 9.44 -6.39
CA ILE A 200 4.50 8.81 -7.68
C ILE A 200 5.70 9.54 -8.30
N GLY A 201 5.73 10.87 -8.24
CA GLY A 201 6.84 11.69 -8.73
C GLY A 201 8.16 11.36 -8.03
N ILE A 202 8.14 11.23 -6.70
CA ILE A 202 9.30 10.84 -5.89
C ILE A 202 9.81 9.44 -6.28
N LEU A 203 8.90 8.46 -6.43
CA LEU A 203 9.27 7.11 -6.87
C LEU A 203 9.88 7.14 -8.27
N ASN A 204 9.33 7.95 -9.18
CA ASN A 204 9.84 8.07 -10.54
C ASN A 204 11.20 8.78 -10.61
N CYS A 205 11.49 9.70 -9.69
CA CYS A 205 12.83 10.28 -9.53
C CYS A 205 13.88 9.25 -9.08
N LYS A 206 13.45 8.22 -8.34
CA LYS A 206 14.35 7.17 -7.87
C LYS A 206 14.61 6.11 -8.92
N ASP A 207 13.55 5.61 -9.54
CA ASP A 207 13.63 4.54 -10.52
C ASP A 207 12.50 4.72 -11.55
N SER A 208 12.80 5.48 -12.60
CA SER A 208 11.84 5.74 -13.68
C SER A 208 11.50 4.47 -14.44
N ASP A 209 12.45 3.56 -14.63
CA ASP A 209 12.24 2.33 -15.39
C ASP A 209 11.27 1.39 -14.65
N HIS A 210 11.40 1.31 -13.33
CA HIS A 210 10.44 0.60 -12.48
C HIS A 210 9.03 1.20 -12.60
N VAL A 211 8.89 2.52 -12.44
CA VAL A 211 7.59 3.19 -12.53
C VAL A 211 6.96 3.02 -13.91
N GLU A 212 7.74 3.14 -14.99
CA GLU A 212 7.26 2.88 -16.35
C GLU A 212 6.77 1.42 -16.51
N CYS A 213 7.49 0.45 -15.95
CA CYS A 213 7.09 -0.95 -15.96
C CYS A 213 5.77 -1.20 -15.20
N MET A 214 5.61 -0.56 -14.04
CA MET A 214 4.38 -0.67 -13.23
C MET A 214 3.17 -0.06 -13.95
N LEU A 215 3.34 1.12 -14.54
CA LEU A 215 2.28 1.80 -15.28
C LEU A 215 1.90 1.08 -16.58
N GLY A 216 2.87 0.48 -17.27
CA GLY A 216 2.65 -0.30 -18.48
C GLY A 216 1.81 0.45 -19.53
N SER A 217 0.72 -0.15 -19.97
CA SER A 217 -0.16 0.41 -21.02
C SER A 217 -0.94 1.66 -20.60
N ILE A 218 -1.00 2.00 -19.30
CA ILE A 218 -1.61 3.26 -18.85
C ILE A 218 -0.82 4.46 -19.38
N LEU A 219 0.49 4.30 -19.52
CA LEU A 219 1.45 5.36 -19.77
C LEU A 219 1.62 5.68 -21.26
N ASP A 220 0.62 6.37 -21.82
CA ASP A 220 0.71 6.96 -23.15
C ASP A 220 1.66 8.17 -23.19
N ARG A 221 1.93 8.69 -24.41
CA ARG A 221 2.86 9.81 -24.63
C ARG A 221 2.50 11.07 -23.82
N ASN A 222 1.22 11.37 -23.65
CA ASN A 222 0.79 12.55 -22.89
C ASN A 222 0.99 12.32 -21.39
N LYS A 223 0.61 11.15 -20.89
CA LYS A 223 0.81 10.79 -19.48
C LYS A 223 2.29 10.73 -19.10
N ARG A 224 3.19 10.36 -20.03
CA ARG A 224 4.65 10.45 -19.81
C ARG A 224 5.11 11.87 -19.52
N ASN A 225 4.60 12.85 -20.26
CA ASN A 225 4.94 14.26 -20.02
C ASN A 225 4.37 14.74 -18.68
N ILE A 226 3.14 14.33 -18.32
CA ILE A 226 2.53 14.65 -17.03
C ILE A 226 3.37 14.06 -15.88
N LEU A 227 3.77 12.77 -15.97
CA LEU A 227 4.61 12.11 -14.97
C LEU A 227 5.97 12.79 -14.81
N LYS A 228 6.59 13.21 -15.93
CA LYS A 228 7.83 14.00 -15.90
C LYS A 228 7.63 15.31 -15.14
N ASN A 229 6.53 16.02 -15.35
CA ASN A 229 6.24 17.26 -14.63
C ASN A 229 6.05 17.02 -13.12
N TRP A 230 5.41 15.91 -12.72
CA TRP A 230 5.33 15.55 -11.29
C TRP A 230 6.73 15.32 -10.71
N SER A 231 7.60 14.63 -11.45
CA SER A 231 8.96 14.28 -11.00
C SER A 231 9.90 15.49 -10.92
N GLN A 232 9.78 16.45 -11.86
CA GLN A 232 10.59 17.68 -11.86
C GLN A 232 10.43 18.49 -10.57
N ASN A 233 9.26 18.41 -9.94
CA ASN A 233 9.04 19.05 -8.65
C ASN A 233 9.88 18.43 -7.55
N TRP A 234 10.50 17.26 -7.71
CA TRP A 234 11.23 16.53 -6.68
C TRP A 234 12.71 16.34 -6.99
N THR A 235 13.19 16.91 -8.09
CA THR A 235 14.62 16.95 -8.44
C THR A 235 15.29 18.19 -7.84
N ASN A 236 16.54 18.04 -7.41
CA ASN A 236 17.38 19.15 -6.91
C ASN A 236 17.64 20.20 -7.99
#